data_AF-A0A2V2RVW6-F1
#
_entry.id   AF-A0A2V2RVW6-F1
#
_cell.length_a   1.000
_cell.length_b   1.000
_cell.length_c   1.000
_cell.angle_alpha   90.00
_cell.angle_beta   90.00
_cell.angle_gamma   90.00
#
_symmetry.space_group_name_H-M   'P 1'
#
loop_
_entity.id
_entity.type
_entity.pdbx_description
1 polymer ?
#
loop_
_entity_poly.entity_id
_entity_poly.type
_entity_poly.pdbx_seq_one_letter_code
_entity_poly.pdbx_strand_id
1 'polypeptide(L)'
;MLKPIKIIVLILAILLPLTVSVANAQNSLTGAGGTAVYPVLSKWAETYYQKTKVQVNYQAIGSGGGIAQIKAGTVAFGNSDKPLKPEELKAANLAQFPIVIIGITPVVNIANIGAGQLTFDGKVLADIYLGKIKKWSDPAIKALNSGVTLPDLQITVVHRSDGSGTTFNFCDFLSKVSSQWKGQVGADTSVSWPTGVGGKGNAGVAAYVQQVNG
;
A
#
# COMPACT_ATOMS: atom_id res chain seq x y z
N MET A 1 -47.64 16.03 -78.81
CA MET A 1 -48.71 16.02 -77.80
C MET A 1 -48.17 15.41 -76.52
N LEU A 2 -47.90 16.26 -75.53
CA LEU A 2 -47.38 15.86 -74.21
C LEU A 2 -48.47 15.18 -73.38
N LYS A 3 -48.15 14.06 -72.73
CA LYS A 3 -48.95 13.46 -71.65
C LYS A 3 -48.19 13.61 -70.32
N PRO A 4 -48.86 13.92 -69.21
CA PRO A 4 -48.23 14.41 -67.99
C PRO A 4 -47.53 13.28 -67.22
N ILE A 5 -46.29 13.55 -66.82
CA ILE A 5 -45.49 12.76 -65.89
C ILE A 5 -46.11 12.96 -64.49
N LYS A 6 -46.71 11.90 -63.93
CA LYS A 6 -47.04 11.86 -62.50
C LYS A 6 -45.81 11.39 -61.74
N ILE A 7 -45.03 12.36 -61.25
CA ILE A 7 -43.96 12.14 -60.27
C ILE A 7 -44.65 11.74 -58.95
N ILE A 8 -44.68 10.45 -58.64
CA ILE A 8 -44.99 9.99 -57.29
C ILE A 8 -43.67 10.06 -56.52
N VAL A 9 -43.51 11.14 -55.75
CA VAL A 9 -42.45 11.25 -54.74
C VAL A 9 -42.81 10.29 -53.62
N LEU A 10 -42.21 9.09 -53.64
CA LEU A 10 -42.26 8.19 -52.50
C LEU A 10 -41.30 8.74 -51.44
N ILE A 11 -41.83 9.49 -50.47
CA ILE A 11 -41.09 9.90 -49.28
C ILE A 11 -40.85 8.64 -48.45
N LEU A 12 -39.70 7.99 -48.66
CA LEU A 12 -39.19 6.97 -47.76
C LEU A 12 -38.69 7.70 -46.50
N ALA A 13 -39.56 7.86 -45.50
CA ALA A 13 -39.15 8.29 -44.18
C ALA A 13 -38.33 7.14 -43.54
N ILE A 14 -37.02 7.17 -43.73
CA ILE A 14 -36.08 6.31 -43.01
C ILE A 14 -36.09 6.78 -41.56
N LEU A 15 -36.95 6.18 -40.75
CA LEU A 15 -36.92 6.33 -39.30
C LEU A 15 -35.68 5.55 -38.79
N LEU A 16 -34.51 6.19 -38.76
CA LEU A 16 -33.37 5.64 -38.03
C LEU A 16 -33.77 5.59 -36.55
N PRO A 17 -33.77 4.41 -35.88
CA PRO A 17 -33.84 4.40 -34.44
C PRO A 17 -32.56 5.06 -33.94
N LEU A 18 -32.67 6.26 -33.38
CA LEU A 18 -31.67 6.83 -32.48
C LEU A 18 -31.59 5.89 -31.27
N THR A 19 -30.76 4.85 -31.37
CA THR A 19 -30.30 4.13 -30.18
C THR A 19 -29.39 5.10 -29.45
N VAL A 20 -29.98 5.89 -28.56
CA VAL A 20 -29.24 6.57 -27.51
C VAL A 20 -28.62 5.44 -26.68
N SER A 21 -27.37 5.09 -26.99
CA SER A 21 -26.53 4.37 -26.06
C SER A 21 -26.42 5.28 -24.85
N VAL A 22 -27.29 5.07 -23.87
CA VAL A 22 -27.03 5.51 -22.50
C VAL A 22 -25.74 4.80 -22.16
N ALA A 23 -24.62 5.53 -22.19
CA ALA A 23 -23.39 5.02 -21.65
C ALA A 23 -23.71 4.66 -20.20
N ASN A 24 -23.81 3.37 -19.90
CA ASN A 24 -23.87 2.90 -18.52
C ASN A 24 -22.56 3.38 -17.91
N ALA A 25 -22.61 4.52 -17.23
CA ALA A 25 -21.51 4.98 -16.39
C ALA A 25 -21.13 3.78 -15.55
N GLN A 26 -19.85 3.41 -15.60
CA GLN A 26 -19.35 2.25 -14.89
C GLN A 26 -19.62 2.52 -13.40
N ASN A 27 -20.68 1.93 -12.86
CA ASN A 27 -21.15 2.18 -11.48
C ASN A 27 -20.17 1.64 -10.42
N SER A 28 -18.98 1.19 -10.85
CA SER A 28 -17.91 0.73 -9.98
C SER A 28 -16.53 1.14 -10.51
N LEU A 29 -15.70 1.62 -9.59
CA LEU A 29 -14.28 1.86 -9.78
C LEU A 29 -13.51 0.75 -9.07
N THR A 30 -12.51 0.17 -9.73
CA THR A 30 -11.62 -0.82 -9.13
C THR A 30 -10.26 -0.19 -8.84
N GLY A 31 -9.73 -0.45 -7.66
CA GLY A 31 -8.37 -0.06 -7.31
C GLY A 31 -7.64 -1.17 -6.57
N ALA A 32 -6.32 -1.10 -6.57
CA ALA A 32 -5.49 -2.06 -5.85
C ALA A 32 -4.20 -1.40 -5.34
N GLY A 33 -3.67 -1.91 -4.23
CA GLY A 33 -2.34 -1.49 -3.78
C GLY A 33 -2.10 -1.55 -2.27
N GLY A 34 -1.44 -0.50 -1.78
CA GLY A 34 -0.99 -0.35 -0.40
C GLY A 34 -2.04 -0.73 0.65
N THR A 35 -1.62 -1.53 1.62
CA THR A 35 -2.48 -1.92 2.75
C THR A 35 -2.56 -0.86 3.84
N ALA A 36 -1.65 0.13 3.84
CA ALA A 36 -1.58 1.17 4.87
C ALA A 36 -2.76 2.14 4.82
N VAL A 37 -3.18 2.54 3.61
CA VAL A 37 -4.32 3.45 3.42
C VAL A 37 -5.67 2.74 3.46
N TYR A 38 -5.69 1.40 3.54
CA TYR A 38 -6.92 0.62 3.46
C TYR A 38 -8.00 1.10 4.44
N PRO A 39 -7.73 1.36 5.73
CA PRO A 39 -8.78 1.79 6.66
C PRO A 39 -9.47 3.11 6.25
N VAL A 40 -8.69 4.11 5.84
CA VAL A 40 -9.24 5.41 5.42
C VAL A 40 -9.94 5.31 4.06
N LEU A 41 -9.36 4.56 3.13
CA LEU A 41 -9.91 4.38 1.79
C LEU A 41 -11.24 3.61 1.84
N SER A 42 -11.34 2.55 2.65
CA SER A 42 -12.60 1.84 2.88
C SER A 42 -13.69 2.76 3.41
N LYS A 43 -13.35 3.67 4.34
CA LYS A 43 -14.32 4.63 4.87
C LYS A 43 -14.75 5.67 3.82
N TRP A 44 -13.82 6.13 2.99
CA TRP A 44 -14.11 7.01 1.87
C TRP A 44 -14.99 6.34 0.83
N ALA A 45 -14.69 5.08 0.46
CA ALA A 45 -15.48 4.29 -0.47
C ALA A 45 -16.93 4.12 0.01
N GLU A 46 -17.12 3.76 1.28
CA GLU A 46 -18.44 3.67 1.91
C GLU A 46 -19.19 5.02 1.82
N THR A 47 -18.54 6.09 2.28
CA THR A 47 -19.14 7.43 2.32
C THR A 47 -19.48 7.95 0.92
N TYR A 48 -18.60 7.69 -0.05
CA TYR A 48 -18.80 8.06 -1.45
C TYR A 48 -19.99 7.31 -2.03
N TYR A 49 -20.07 6.00 -1.84
CA TYR A 49 -21.22 5.19 -2.29
C TYR A 49 -22.53 5.70 -1.70
N GLN A 50 -22.58 6.04 -0.41
CA GLN A 50 -23.82 6.55 0.18
C GLN A 50 -24.34 7.81 -0.52
N LYS A 51 -23.43 8.68 -0.95
CA LYS A 51 -23.74 9.98 -1.59
C LYS A 51 -23.98 9.88 -3.10
N THR A 52 -23.20 9.06 -3.81
CA THR A 52 -23.16 9.06 -5.28
C THR A 52 -23.70 7.78 -5.91
N LYS A 53 -23.86 6.72 -5.11
CA LYS A 53 -24.15 5.35 -5.56
C LYS A 53 -23.08 4.74 -6.49
N VAL A 54 -21.92 5.38 -6.60
CA VAL A 54 -20.75 4.81 -7.28
C VAL A 54 -19.99 3.93 -6.30
N GLN A 55 -19.77 2.67 -6.67
CA GLN A 55 -19.00 1.72 -5.88
C GLN A 55 -17.50 1.95 -6.07
N VAL A 56 -16.72 1.82 -5.00
CA VAL A 56 -15.26 1.81 -5.06
C VAL A 56 -14.78 0.51 -4.43
N ASN A 57 -14.29 -0.40 -5.28
CA ASN A 57 -13.80 -1.71 -4.90
C ASN A 57 -12.27 -1.67 -4.82
N TYR A 58 -11.71 -1.72 -3.61
CA TYR A 58 -10.28 -1.63 -3.40
C TYR A 58 -9.68 -2.93 -2.88
N GLN A 59 -8.66 -3.43 -3.56
CA GLN A 59 -7.93 -4.65 -3.20
C GLN A 59 -6.63 -4.30 -2.47
N ALA A 60 -6.58 -4.57 -1.16
CA ALA A 60 -5.42 -4.33 -0.30
C ALA A 60 -4.37 -5.44 -0.47
N ILE A 61 -3.57 -5.35 -1.54
CA ILE A 61 -2.64 -6.41 -1.98
C ILE A 61 -1.15 -6.03 -1.87
N GLY A 62 -0.85 -4.86 -1.30
CA GLY A 62 0.50 -4.31 -1.23
C GLY A 62 0.84 -3.40 -2.41
N SER A 63 1.71 -2.44 -2.16
CA SER A 63 2.06 -1.37 -3.12
C SER A 63 2.70 -1.91 -4.40
N GLY A 64 3.49 -2.99 -4.30
CA GLY A 64 4.05 -3.67 -5.47
C GLY A 64 2.97 -4.27 -6.38
N GLY A 65 1.95 -4.90 -5.78
CA GLY A 65 0.79 -5.41 -6.51
C GLY A 65 -0.04 -4.28 -7.15
N GLY A 66 -0.23 -3.17 -6.45
CA GLY A 66 -0.91 -1.99 -6.98
C GLY A 66 -0.21 -1.40 -8.21
N ILE A 67 1.12 -1.24 -8.15
CA ILE A 67 1.94 -0.78 -9.28
C ILE A 67 1.80 -1.74 -10.48
N ALA A 68 1.88 -3.05 -10.24
CA ALA A 68 1.77 -4.04 -11.30
C ALA A 68 0.39 -4.00 -11.97
N GLN A 69 -0.70 -3.97 -11.19
CA GLN A 69 -2.06 -3.99 -11.71
C GLN A 69 -2.44 -2.71 -12.48
N ILE A 70 -2.02 -1.53 -12.02
CA ILE A 70 -2.31 -0.28 -12.76
C ILE A 70 -1.54 -0.21 -14.08
N LYS A 71 -0.29 -0.69 -14.12
CA LYS A 71 0.50 -0.78 -15.36
C LYS A 71 -0.07 -1.80 -16.35
N ALA A 72 -0.67 -2.87 -15.84
CA ALA A 72 -1.36 -3.88 -16.66
C ALA A 72 -2.76 -3.43 -17.11
N GLY A 73 -3.26 -2.28 -16.66
CA GLY A 73 -4.60 -1.79 -16.99
C GLY A 73 -5.74 -2.62 -16.40
N THR A 74 -5.47 -3.43 -15.36
CA THR A 74 -6.49 -4.32 -14.76
C THR A 74 -7.34 -3.63 -13.71
N VAL A 75 -6.93 -2.44 -13.26
CA VAL A 75 -7.65 -1.59 -12.28
C VAL A 75 -7.68 -0.14 -12.76
N ALA A 76 -8.69 0.61 -12.33
CA ALA A 76 -8.83 2.03 -12.67
C ALA A 76 -7.80 2.91 -11.95
N PHE A 77 -7.32 2.51 -10.76
CA PHE A 77 -6.26 3.21 -10.04
C PHE A 77 -5.37 2.26 -9.23
N GLY A 78 -4.08 2.59 -9.14
CA GLY A 78 -3.13 1.93 -8.25
C GLY A 78 -2.77 2.82 -7.07
N ASN A 79 -2.58 2.25 -5.88
CA ASN A 79 -2.01 2.95 -4.73
C ASN A 79 -0.65 2.36 -4.34
N SER A 80 0.33 3.24 -4.11
CA SER A 80 1.66 2.88 -3.65
C SER A 80 2.21 3.94 -2.69
N ASP A 81 2.92 3.48 -1.65
CA ASP A 81 3.73 4.34 -0.76
C ASP A 81 5.20 4.43 -1.22
N LYS A 82 5.58 3.71 -2.28
CA LYS A 82 6.83 3.92 -3.03
C LYS A 82 6.48 4.76 -4.26
N PRO A 83 6.91 6.03 -4.33
CA PRO A 83 6.66 6.85 -5.51
C PRO A 83 7.43 6.29 -6.71
N LEU A 84 6.76 6.25 -7.86
CA LEU A 84 7.41 5.90 -9.12
C LEU A 84 8.22 7.08 -9.64
N LYS A 85 9.34 6.79 -10.32
CA LYS A 85 10.16 7.83 -10.94
C LYS A 85 9.47 8.42 -12.17
N PRO A 86 9.74 9.68 -12.54
CA PRO A 86 9.11 10.32 -13.70
C PRO A 86 9.23 9.53 -15.01
N GLU A 87 10.38 8.90 -15.25
CA GLU A 87 10.61 8.05 -16.42
C GLU A 87 9.72 6.82 -16.46
N GLU A 88 9.44 6.22 -15.29
CA GLU A 88 8.58 5.05 -15.15
C GLU A 88 7.11 5.41 -15.33
N LEU A 89 6.69 6.56 -14.79
CA LEU A 89 5.35 7.12 -15.00
C LEU A 89 5.11 7.42 -16.48
N LYS A 90 6.07 8.07 -17.15
CA LYS A 90 5.99 8.38 -18.58
C LYS A 90 5.89 7.12 -19.42
N ALA A 91 6.73 6.11 -19.14
CA ALA A 91 6.72 4.85 -19.87
C ALA A 91 5.40 4.07 -19.72
N ALA A 92 4.76 4.17 -18.55
CA ALA A 92 3.48 3.51 -18.26
C ALA A 92 2.25 4.37 -18.59
N ASN A 93 2.43 5.60 -19.09
CA ASN A 93 1.35 6.59 -19.28
C ASN A 93 0.49 6.79 -18.01
N LEU A 94 1.15 6.93 -16.86
CA LEU A 94 0.50 7.12 -15.56
C LEU A 94 0.73 8.52 -15.01
N ALA A 95 -0.27 9.02 -14.28
CA ALA A 95 -0.14 10.17 -13.40
C ALA A 95 -0.09 9.71 -11.94
N GLN A 96 0.60 10.47 -11.08
CA GLN A 96 0.72 10.19 -9.66
C GLN A 96 0.43 11.45 -8.84
N PHE A 97 -0.37 11.32 -7.78
CA PHE A 97 -0.71 12.40 -6.85
C PHE A 97 -0.85 11.85 -5.42
N PRO A 98 -0.49 12.64 -4.39
CA PRO A 98 -0.64 12.22 -3.00
C PRO A 98 -2.11 12.28 -2.55
N ILE A 99 -2.49 11.41 -1.62
CA ILE A 99 -3.86 11.38 -1.05
C ILE A 99 -3.89 11.59 0.48
N VAL A 100 -2.93 11.04 1.22
CA VAL A 100 -2.79 11.15 2.68
C VAL A 100 -1.33 11.07 3.11
N ILE A 101 -1.04 11.51 4.32
CA ILE A 101 0.22 11.25 5.02
C ILE A 101 -0.05 10.21 6.11
N ILE A 102 0.85 9.23 6.23
CA ILE A 102 0.77 8.15 7.23
C ILE A 102 2.03 8.13 8.10
N GLY A 103 1.89 7.64 9.34
CA GLY A 103 3.01 7.29 10.20
C GLY A 103 3.31 5.79 10.15
N ILE A 104 4.59 5.43 10.22
CA ILE A 104 5.05 4.03 10.38
C ILE A 104 5.77 3.97 11.73
N THR A 105 5.31 3.11 12.62
CA THR A 105 5.85 2.98 13.98
C THR A 105 6.35 1.56 14.23
N PRO A 106 7.46 1.38 14.97
CA PRO A 106 7.76 0.07 15.53
C PRO A 106 6.65 -0.34 16.50
N VAL A 107 6.30 -1.62 16.49
CA VAL A 107 5.35 -2.24 17.42
C VAL A 107 6.02 -3.47 18.00
N VAL A 108 5.74 -3.76 19.27
CA VAL A 108 6.39 -4.83 20.03
C VAL A 108 5.35 -5.57 20.85
N ASN A 109 5.65 -6.82 21.20
CA ASN A 109 4.86 -7.62 22.11
C ASN A 109 5.76 -8.12 23.24
N ILE A 110 5.78 -7.34 24.32
CA ILE A 110 6.62 -7.60 25.49
C ILE A 110 5.73 -7.47 26.72
N ALA A 111 5.67 -8.53 27.53
CA ALA A 111 4.85 -8.54 28.74
C ALA A 111 5.20 -7.36 29.66
N ASN A 112 4.17 -6.75 30.24
CA ASN A 112 4.26 -5.62 31.18
C ASN A 112 4.88 -4.34 30.61
N ILE A 113 4.98 -4.22 29.28
CA ILE A 113 5.38 -2.98 28.60
C ILE A 113 4.20 -2.50 27.74
N GLY A 114 3.59 -1.38 28.16
CA GLY A 114 2.49 -0.73 27.47
C GLY A 114 2.93 0.14 26.29
N ALA A 115 1.94 0.58 25.51
CA ALA A 115 2.16 1.44 24.36
C ALA A 115 2.91 2.73 24.75
N GLY A 116 3.92 3.09 23.95
CA GLY A 116 4.71 4.32 24.15
C GLY A 116 5.73 4.26 25.28
N GLN A 117 5.88 3.13 25.99
CA GLN A 117 6.87 3.00 27.07
C GLN A 117 8.28 2.71 26.58
N LEU A 118 8.44 2.20 25.36
CA LEU A 118 9.76 1.97 24.76
C LEU A 118 10.13 3.06 23.75
N THR A 119 11.38 3.48 23.85
CA THR A 119 12.06 4.37 22.92
C THR A 119 13.09 3.58 22.13
N PHE A 120 13.13 3.85 20.83
CA PHE A 120 14.17 3.36 19.93
C PHE A 120 14.75 4.54 19.16
N ASP A 121 16.05 4.45 18.86
CA ASP A 121 16.66 5.26 17.80
C ASP A 121 16.77 4.43 16.51
N GLY A 122 17.15 5.11 15.42
CA GLY A 122 17.28 4.47 14.11
C GLY A 122 18.40 3.42 14.05
N LYS A 123 19.47 3.59 14.83
CA LYS A 123 20.59 2.65 14.83
C LYS A 123 20.21 1.35 15.52
N VAL A 124 19.55 1.42 16.68
CA VAL A 124 19.04 0.25 17.42
C VAL A 124 18.03 -0.52 16.58
N LEU A 125 17.11 0.18 15.90
CA LEU A 125 16.18 -0.49 14.98
C LEU A 125 16.91 -1.20 13.83
N ALA A 126 17.90 -0.55 13.21
CA ALA A 126 18.71 -1.19 12.17
C ALA A 126 19.44 -2.44 12.71
N ASP A 127 20.07 -2.35 13.88
CA ASP A 127 20.80 -3.46 14.48
C ASP A 127 19.88 -4.63 14.90
N ILE A 128 18.63 -4.36 15.30
CA ILE A 128 17.60 -5.40 15.53
C ILE A 128 17.27 -6.12 14.22
N TYR A 129 16.93 -5.38 13.16
CA TYR A 129 16.54 -5.97 11.87
C TYR A 129 17.72 -6.59 11.10
N LEU A 130 18.96 -6.21 11.41
CA LEU A 130 20.18 -6.91 10.97
C LEU A 130 20.46 -8.20 11.77
N GLY A 131 19.70 -8.48 12.84
CA GLY A 131 19.90 -9.62 13.72
C GLY A 131 21.13 -9.51 14.63
N LYS A 132 21.67 -8.30 14.82
CA LYS A 132 22.82 -8.03 15.71
C LYS A 132 22.35 -7.89 17.16
N ILE A 133 21.26 -7.15 17.38
CA ILE A 133 20.58 -7.11 18.67
C ILE A 133 19.52 -8.22 18.68
N LYS A 134 19.70 -9.20 19.57
CA LYS A 134 18.89 -10.43 19.58
C LYS A 134 18.00 -10.56 20.81
N LYS A 135 18.15 -9.71 21.81
CA LYS A 135 17.39 -9.77 23.06
C LYS A 135 16.93 -8.38 23.49
N TRP A 136 15.78 -8.29 24.15
CA TRP A 136 15.25 -7.04 24.70
C TRP A 136 16.13 -6.45 25.81
N SER A 137 16.87 -7.29 26.52
CA SER A 137 17.81 -6.92 27.58
C SER A 137 19.13 -6.33 27.07
N ASP A 138 19.30 -6.16 25.75
CA ASP A 138 20.53 -5.66 25.14
C ASP A 138 20.93 -4.27 25.71
N PRO A 139 22.22 -4.04 26.01
CA PRO A 139 22.68 -2.76 26.55
C PRO A 139 22.27 -1.54 25.70
N ALA A 140 22.22 -1.68 24.37
CA ALA A 140 21.83 -0.57 23.49
C ALA A 140 20.33 -0.22 23.65
N ILE A 141 19.46 -1.20 23.87
CA ILE A 141 18.04 -0.96 24.16
C ILE A 141 17.90 -0.38 25.57
N LYS A 142 18.60 -0.94 26.56
CA LYS A 142 18.59 -0.45 27.95
C LYS A 142 19.02 1.01 28.08
N ALA A 143 20.05 1.41 27.33
CA ALA A 143 20.56 2.78 27.36
C ALA A 143 19.50 3.82 26.95
N LEU A 144 18.57 3.45 26.07
CA LEU A 144 17.47 4.30 25.63
C LEU A 144 16.23 4.23 26.55
N ASN A 145 16.21 3.29 27.50
CA ASN A 145 15.03 2.89 28.26
C ASN A 145 15.36 2.68 29.75
N SER A 146 16.11 3.59 30.37
CA SER A 146 16.61 3.45 31.75
C SER A 146 15.53 3.31 32.83
N GLY A 147 14.30 3.74 32.54
CA GLY A 147 13.13 3.60 33.42
C GLY A 147 12.28 2.35 33.17
N VAL A 148 12.68 1.46 32.26
CA VAL A 148 11.87 0.30 31.84
C VAL A 148 12.59 -1.00 32.21
N THR A 149 11.88 -1.89 32.92
CA THR A 149 12.38 -3.23 33.21
C THR A 149 12.28 -4.11 31.97
N LEU A 150 13.39 -4.22 31.24
CA LEU A 150 13.48 -5.01 30.01
C LEU A 150 13.76 -6.49 30.31
N PRO A 151 12.97 -7.44 29.76
CA PRO A 151 13.18 -8.87 30.00
C PRO A 151 14.40 -9.40 29.21
N ASP A 152 15.03 -10.47 29.71
CA ASP A 152 16.02 -11.23 28.94
C ASP A 152 15.37 -12.18 27.93
N LEU A 153 14.50 -11.62 27.09
CA LEU A 153 13.72 -12.35 26.09
C LEU A 153 14.32 -12.15 24.70
N GLN A 154 14.36 -13.22 23.90
CA GLN A 154 14.78 -13.16 22.51
C GLN A 154 13.83 -12.30 21.69
N ILE A 155 14.37 -11.48 20.78
CA ILE A 155 13.60 -10.69 19.84
C ILE A 155 13.23 -11.55 18.65
N THR A 156 11.95 -11.59 18.30
CA THR A 156 11.49 -12.13 17.03
C THR A 156 11.16 -10.98 16.08
N VAL A 157 12.00 -10.80 15.06
CA VAL A 157 11.73 -9.81 14.02
C VAL A 157 10.54 -10.27 13.18
N VAL A 158 9.56 -9.38 13.01
CA VAL A 158 8.45 -9.56 12.07
C VAL A 158 8.57 -8.49 10.99
N HIS A 159 8.53 -8.90 9.74
CA HIS A 159 8.58 -8.01 8.59
C HIS A 159 7.48 -8.36 7.58
N ARG A 160 7.35 -7.57 6.52
CA ARG A 160 6.40 -7.86 5.44
C ARG A 160 6.94 -8.96 4.52
N SER A 161 6.09 -9.89 4.09
CA SER A 161 6.42 -10.91 3.08
C SER A 161 6.06 -10.50 1.65
N ASP A 162 5.15 -9.55 1.49
CA ASP A 162 4.66 -9.05 0.19
C ASP A 162 5.29 -7.72 -0.23
N GLY A 163 5.19 -7.40 -1.53
CA GLY A 163 5.68 -6.14 -2.09
C GLY A 163 4.98 -4.92 -1.49
N SER A 164 5.70 -4.17 -0.66
CA SER A 164 5.12 -3.27 0.34
C SER A 164 5.75 -1.87 0.33
N GLY A 165 4.92 -0.83 0.20
CA GLY A 165 5.38 0.55 0.34
C GLY A 165 5.77 0.89 1.78
N THR A 166 5.15 0.26 2.78
CA THR A 166 5.57 0.34 4.18
C THR A 166 7.00 -0.21 4.37
N THR A 167 7.34 -1.31 3.68
CA THR A 167 8.71 -1.85 3.66
C THR A 167 9.67 -0.87 3.04
N PHE A 168 9.33 -0.31 1.88
CA PHE A 168 10.16 0.69 1.22
C PHE A 168 10.50 1.85 2.16
N ASN A 169 9.49 2.48 2.78
CA ASN A 169 9.71 3.62 3.65
C ASN A 169 10.49 3.26 4.92
N PHE A 170 10.21 2.10 5.54
CA PHE A 170 10.95 1.64 6.70
C PHE A 170 12.43 1.37 6.36
N CYS A 171 12.69 0.69 5.24
CA CYS A 171 14.05 0.38 4.81
C CYS A 171 14.81 1.61 4.29
N ASP A 172 14.12 2.59 3.70
CA ASP A 172 14.69 3.88 3.31
C ASP A 172 15.12 4.68 4.55
N PHE A 173 14.28 4.70 5.59
CA PHE A 173 14.66 5.25 6.90
C PHE A 173 15.90 4.55 7.46
N LEU A 174 15.90 3.21 7.53
CA LEU A 174 17.05 2.44 8.02
C LEU A 174 18.32 2.69 7.20
N SER A 175 18.20 2.83 5.87
CA SER A 175 19.31 3.15 4.97
C SER A 175 19.91 4.53 5.21
N LYS A 176 19.13 5.49 5.74
CA LYS A 176 19.61 6.85 6.07
C LYS A 176 20.33 6.90 7.41
N VAL A 177 19.92 6.07 8.36
CA VAL A 177 20.46 6.07 9.74
C VAL A 177 21.51 4.98 9.99
N SER A 178 21.67 4.02 9.06
CA SER A 178 22.65 2.95 9.14
C SER A 178 23.31 2.69 7.78
N SER A 179 24.60 3.03 7.69
CA SER A 179 25.42 2.72 6.50
C SER A 179 25.54 1.21 6.25
N GLN A 180 25.56 0.41 7.31
CA GLN A 180 25.56 -1.05 7.21
C GLN A 180 24.25 -1.55 6.58
N TRP A 181 23.10 -1.07 7.05
CA TRP A 181 21.80 -1.41 6.45
C TRP A 181 21.78 -1.02 4.97
N LYS A 182 22.19 0.21 4.65
CA LYS A 182 22.23 0.71 3.27
C LYS A 182 23.08 -0.17 2.35
N GLY A 183 24.25 -0.62 2.83
CA GLY A 183 25.16 -1.45 2.04
C GLY A 183 24.75 -2.91 1.92
N GLN A 184 24.01 -3.46 2.89
CA GLN A 184 23.64 -4.88 2.93
C GLN A 184 22.22 -5.17 2.43
N VAL A 185 21.27 -4.28 2.73
CA VAL A 185 19.84 -4.51 2.49
C VAL A 185 19.25 -3.47 1.54
N GLY A 186 19.56 -2.18 1.74
CA GLY A 186 19.01 -1.08 0.94
C GLY A 186 17.52 -0.85 1.19
N ALA A 187 16.80 -0.35 0.18
CA ALA A 187 15.38 -0.02 0.27
C ALA A 187 14.63 -0.25 -1.05
N ASP A 188 13.63 -1.12 -1.01
CA ASP A 188 12.63 -1.31 -2.06
C ASP A 188 11.33 -1.85 -1.42
N THR A 189 10.29 -2.06 -2.23
CA THR A 189 9.06 -2.75 -1.85
C THR A 189 9.28 -4.18 -1.39
N SER A 190 10.39 -4.81 -1.82
CA SER A 190 10.84 -6.12 -1.37
C SER A 190 12.36 -6.08 -1.20
N VAL A 191 12.85 -6.62 -0.09
CA VAL A 191 14.28 -6.67 0.25
C VAL A 191 14.64 -8.06 0.77
N SER A 192 15.91 -8.42 0.71
CA SER A 192 16.41 -9.64 1.34
C SER A 192 16.59 -9.41 2.84
N TRP A 193 15.55 -9.68 3.62
CA TRP A 193 15.58 -9.51 5.08
C TRP A 193 16.64 -10.42 5.72
N PRO A 194 17.53 -9.89 6.59
CA PRO A 194 18.56 -10.70 7.25
C PRO A 194 18.02 -11.75 8.22
N THR A 195 16.85 -11.48 8.81
CA THR A 195 16.22 -12.33 9.82
C THR A 195 14.73 -12.03 9.92
N GLY A 196 14.01 -12.91 10.62
CA GLY A 196 12.62 -12.70 11.00
C GLY A 196 11.61 -13.54 10.22
N VAL A 197 10.34 -13.29 10.51
CA VAL A 197 9.20 -13.96 9.89
C VAL A 197 8.38 -12.96 9.07
N GLY A 198 7.88 -13.42 7.93
CA GLY A 198 7.16 -12.58 6.97
C GLY A 198 5.64 -12.63 7.14
N GLY A 199 5.04 -11.53 7.61
CA GLY A 199 3.59 -11.33 7.63
C GLY A 199 3.07 -10.72 6.32
N LYS A 200 1.96 -11.24 5.79
CA LYS A 200 1.32 -10.70 4.57
C LYS A 200 0.47 -9.48 4.90
N GLY A 201 0.77 -8.34 4.28
CA GLY A 201 0.09 -7.07 4.53
C GLY A 201 0.34 -6.52 5.94
N ASN A 202 -0.16 -5.31 6.23
CA ASN A 202 -0.06 -4.75 7.58
C ASN A 202 -0.82 -5.60 8.62
N ALA A 203 -1.97 -6.17 8.23
CA ALA A 203 -2.74 -7.05 9.11
C ALA A 203 -1.99 -8.33 9.49
N GLY A 204 -1.26 -8.94 8.55
CA GLY A 204 -0.45 -10.12 8.84
C GLY A 204 0.71 -9.81 9.79
N VAL A 205 1.41 -8.70 9.59
CA VAL A 205 2.47 -8.26 10.52
C VAL A 205 1.90 -8.02 11.92
N ALA A 206 0.79 -7.29 12.03
CA ALA A 206 0.14 -7.03 13.31
C ALA A 206 -0.30 -8.34 14.02
N ALA A 207 -0.86 -9.29 13.28
CA ALA A 207 -1.25 -10.59 13.82
C ALA A 207 -0.04 -11.40 14.33
N TYR A 208 1.06 -11.42 13.59
CA TYR A 208 2.30 -12.07 14.03
C TYR A 208 2.86 -11.43 15.30
N VAL A 209 2.95 -10.09 15.35
CA VAL A 209 3.43 -9.39 16.56
C VAL A 209 2.54 -9.71 17.76
N GLN A 210 1.21 -9.76 17.59
CA GLN A 210 0.30 -10.09 18.68
C GLN A 210 0.46 -11.54 19.19
N GLN A 211 0.80 -12.49 18.31
CA GLN A 211 0.90 -13.91 18.63
C GLN A 211 2.27 -14.32 19.16
N VAL A 212 3.34 -13.68 18.66
CA VAL A 212 4.72 -14.01 19.01
C VAL A 212 5.15 -13.15 20.18
N ASN A 213 5.50 -13.80 21.29
CA ASN A 213 6.08 -13.13 22.44
C ASN A 213 7.57 -12.87 22.18
N GLY A 214 8.01 -11.64 22.39
CA GLY A 214 9.40 -11.22 22.17
C GLY A 214 9.68 -10.77 20.75
#